data_AF-A0AAD8Y553-F1
#
_entry.id   AF-A0AAD8Y553-F1
#
_cell.length_a   1.000
_cell.length_b   1.000
_cell.length_c   1.000
_cell.angle_alpha   90.00
_cell.angle_beta   90.00
_cell.angle_gamma   90.00
#
_symmetry.space_group_name_H-M   'P 1'
#
loop_
_entity.id
_entity.type
_entity.pdbx_description
1 polymer ?
#
loop_
_entity_poly.entity_id
_entity_poly.type
_entity_poly.pdbx_seq_one_letter_code
_entity_poly.pdbx_strand_id
1 'polypeptide(L)'
;MNTTSLRQRARASLTGVGGGRNTSSILPQTHNKLHNECDNENTTETLPRRRKMQRQMKSVIILCLCLCLCLSVGVFFGVVGVRFFGATLFLSSFDNSKNNIISTAASSAEENVFATPPLTPGQVSPLRWSNDNTVVQQYGSRVVLPPQLIPTLTSYVQQLGLLDIMQNMLYENPLQPGDDARWFSFQSPYQKRKDGSSEGIRNFTWNVERPESHWKSDMHWFNTADELAHEDSLRALAKGGFDQVLQGIGAMYGLDTLHVDSVGFVAVTNCERGFMHHDWVDVDGRAFNFLFGIHSPVDSGAELYVGNDEGRRGELQYGSNHGVLVGDGTRHGTKECDHRSHREVRVTCTVYLADVTDDNLAVIAGDSTSIFPPTGDVGVEWTWTQRGRHWNKNGGPSLMEDVGRKSFYVQDDNVGECEKDICLAVKDENDIGEYRNECMRTCEVFMDDRAYRPGERRHDVLGY
;
A
#
# COMPACT_ATOMS: atom_id res chain seq x y z
N MET A 1 57.45 -35.26 -18.90
CA MET A 1 58.66 -34.46 -19.21
C MET A 1 59.05 -33.65 -17.99
N ASN A 2 60.27 -33.14 -17.96
CA ASN A 2 60.90 -32.31 -16.91
C ASN A 2 60.14 -30.98 -16.66
N THR A 3 60.28 -30.21 -15.56
CA THR A 3 60.90 -30.35 -14.20
C THR A 3 60.47 -29.13 -13.34
N THR A 4 60.63 -29.20 -12.00
CA THR A 4 60.84 -28.07 -11.03
C THR A 4 59.84 -26.88 -11.01
N SER A 5 59.18 -26.48 -9.90
CA SER A 5 59.68 -26.11 -8.56
C SER A 5 60.49 -24.80 -8.47
N LEU A 6 59.93 -23.75 -7.83
CA LEU A 6 60.64 -22.93 -6.83
C LEU A 6 59.71 -21.98 -6.02
N ARG A 7 60.12 -21.66 -4.78
CA ARG A 7 59.57 -20.62 -3.89
C ARG A 7 60.70 -19.63 -3.54
N GLN A 8 60.43 -18.32 -3.50
CA GLN A 8 60.97 -17.31 -2.56
C GLN A 8 60.32 -15.95 -2.90
N ARG A 9 59.72 -15.19 -1.97
CA ARG A 9 60.30 -14.37 -0.88
C ARG A 9 61.26 -13.26 -1.36
N ALA A 10 60.83 -12.00 -1.17
CA ALA A 10 61.70 -10.83 -1.05
C ALA A 10 61.17 -9.90 0.06
N ARG A 11 62.07 -9.18 0.76
CA ARG A 11 61.74 -8.26 1.86
C ARG A 11 62.83 -7.17 1.95
N ALA A 12 62.51 -5.91 1.65
CA ALA A 12 63.28 -4.70 2.01
C ALA A 12 62.37 -3.46 1.80
N SER A 13 62.30 -2.36 2.58
CA SER A 13 62.89 -1.90 3.86
C SER A 13 63.79 -0.66 3.72
N LEU A 14 63.42 0.44 4.42
CA LEU A 14 64.19 1.70 4.64
C LEU A 14 64.38 2.57 3.37
N THR A 15 64.55 3.91 3.34
CA THR A 15 64.50 5.05 4.31
C THR A 15 64.34 6.35 3.46
N GLY A 16 63.95 7.54 3.95
CA GLY A 16 63.58 8.07 5.27
C GLY A 16 63.91 9.58 5.38
N VAL A 17 63.37 10.29 6.41
CA VAL A 17 63.73 11.67 6.85
C VAL A 17 63.37 12.84 5.89
N GLY A 18 62.83 14.00 6.34
CA GLY A 18 62.28 14.37 7.66
C GLY A 18 62.25 15.89 7.95
N GLY A 19 61.38 16.32 8.90
CA GLY A 19 61.35 17.65 9.54
C GLY A 19 60.54 18.75 8.82
N GLY A 20 59.89 19.71 9.50
CA GLY A 20 59.63 19.84 10.95
C GLY A 20 59.29 21.29 11.41
N ARG A 21 58.75 21.44 12.65
CA ARG A 21 58.38 22.68 13.40
C ARG A 21 57.06 23.39 13.03
N ASN A 22 56.42 24.19 13.89
CA ASN A 22 56.14 24.09 15.36
C ASN A 22 55.21 25.25 15.82
N THR A 23 54.24 25.03 16.73
CA THR A 23 53.57 25.95 17.71
C THR A 23 52.25 25.31 18.19
N SER A 24 52.08 24.83 19.45
CA SER A 24 51.69 25.54 20.70
C SER A 24 50.33 26.27 20.64
N SER A 25 49.22 25.81 21.25
CA SER A 25 48.87 25.70 22.70
C SER A 25 47.31 25.60 22.80
N ILE A 26 46.54 25.52 23.90
CA ILE A 26 46.62 25.71 25.38
C ILE A 26 45.85 24.53 26.08
N LEU A 27 45.76 24.46 27.41
CA LEU A 27 45.00 23.48 28.24
C LEU A 27 43.97 24.19 29.16
N PRO A 28 42.82 23.56 29.52
CA PRO A 28 42.65 22.92 30.86
C PRO A 28 42.01 21.50 30.78
N GLN A 29 42.26 20.53 31.68
CA GLN A 29 41.74 20.35 33.07
C GLN A 29 40.20 20.40 33.19
N THR A 30 39.47 19.50 33.86
CA THR A 30 39.72 18.24 34.63
C THR A 30 38.38 17.44 34.64
N HIS A 31 38.26 16.15 34.96
CA HIS A 31 38.48 15.51 36.27
C HIS A 31 38.30 13.98 36.19
N ASN A 32 38.96 13.20 37.05
CA ASN A 32 38.70 11.75 37.23
C ASN A 32 37.73 11.46 38.39
N LYS A 33 36.97 10.36 38.27
CA LYS A 33 36.57 9.48 39.40
C LYS A 33 36.32 8.04 38.90
N LEU A 34 36.40 7.06 39.79
CA LEU A 34 36.50 5.62 39.51
C LEU A 34 35.66 4.78 40.50
N HIS A 35 35.43 3.51 40.12
CA HIS A 35 35.06 2.34 40.95
C HIS A 35 33.70 2.30 41.69
N ASN A 36 32.79 1.45 41.20
CA ASN A 36 32.38 0.14 41.77
C ASN A 36 31.26 -0.42 40.85
N GLU A 37 31.22 -1.66 40.34
CA GLU A 37 31.27 -3.00 40.97
C GLU A 37 30.18 -3.27 42.01
N CYS A 38 29.08 -3.94 41.58
CA CYS A 38 28.48 -5.11 42.25
C CYS A 38 27.48 -5.84 41.33
N ASP A 39 27.75 -7.13 41.17
CA ASP A 39 26.88 -8.31 41.02
C ASP A 39 25.47 -8.30 40.38
N ASN A 40 25.34 -9.29 39.49
CA ASN A 40 24.18 -10.16 39.20
C ASN A 40 22.92 -10.05 40.09
N GLU A 41 21.76 -9.96 39.46
CA GLU A 41 20.58 -10.72 39.89
C GLU A 41 19.75 -11.20 38.68
N ASN A 42 19.25 -12.45 38.74
CA ASN A 42 18.46 -13.06 37.68
C ASN A 42 16.95 -12.91 37.97
N THR A 43 16.21 -12.17 37.15
CA THR A 43 14.74 -12.12 37.23
C THR A 43 14.08 -12.39 35.87
N THR A 44 13.90 -13.66 35.54
CA THR A 44 13.03 -14.12 34.46
C THR A 44 11.56 -14.05 34.88
N GLU A 45 10.95 -12.86 34.83
CA GLU A 45 9.50 -12.75 35.01
C GLU A 45 8.72 -13.24 33.78
N THR A 46 7.91 -14.28 33.96
CA THR A 46 7.05 -14.82 32.92
C THR A 46 5.69 -14.12 32.89
N LEU A 47 5.27 -13.60 31.74
CA LEU A 47 3.97 -12.93 31.53
C LEU A 47 2.93 -13.78 30.77
N PRO A 48 2.13 -14.64 31.45
CA PRO A 48 0.95 -15.26 30.83
C PRO A 48 -0.34 -14.93 31.61
N ARG A 49 -0.81 -13.67 31.64
CA ARG A 49 -2.07 -13.31 32.31
C ARG A 49 -3.06 -12.37 31.61
N ARG A 50 -2.70 -11.66 30.54
CA ARG A 50 -3.66 -10.78 29.81
C ARG A 50 -4.65 -11.56 28.90
N ARG A 51 -4.18 -12.54 28.13
CA ARG A 51 -5.01 -13.26 27.11
C ARG A 51 -6.30 -13.92 27.65
N LYS A 52 -6.41 -14.22 28.96
CA LYS A 52 -7.59 -14.89 29.53
C LYS A 52 -8.77 -13.95 29.85
N MET A 53 -8.53 -12.63 29.98
CA MET A 53 -9.57 -11.69 30.40
C MET A 53 -10.44 -11.19 29.24
N GLN A 54 -9.87 -10.93 28.06
CA GLN A 54 -10.63 -10.54 26.86
C GLN A 54 -11.60 -11.63 26.39
N ARG A 55 -11.17 -12.91 26.37
CA ARG A 55 -12.05 -14.02 25.97
C ARG A 55 -13.30 -14.15 26.87
N GLN A 56 -13.22 -13.80 28.16
CA GLN A 56 -14.41 -13.81 29.03
C GLN A 56 -15.36 -12.63 28.80
N MET A 57 -14.89 -11.47 28.29
CA MET A 57 -15.78 -10.36 27.96
C MET A 57 -16.59 -10.60 26.66
N LYS A 58 -15.98 -11.15 25.60
CA LYS A 58 -16.70 -11.49 24.36
C LYS A 58 -17.91 -12.40 24.64
N SER A 59 -17.75 -13.44 25.47
CA SER A 59 -18.84 -14.39 25.79
C SER A 59 -20.05 -13.79 26.53
N VAL A 60 -19.85 -12.77 27.37
CA VAL A 60 -20.97 -12.14 28.11
C VAL A 60 -21.83 -11.27 27.19
N ILE A 61 -21.22 -10.58 26.24
CA ILE A 61 -21.92 -9.71 25.28
C ILE A 61 -22.80 -10.55 24.34
N ILE A 62 -22.27 -11.66 23.82
CA ILE A 62 -23.01 -12.60 22.97
C ILE A 62 -24.24 -13.16 23.70
N LEU A 63 -24.10 -13.55 24.98
CA LEU A 63 -25.20 -14.12 25.76
C LEU A 63 -26.36 -13.10 25.96
N CYS A 64 -26.05 -11.82 26.13
CA CYS A 64 -27.05 -10.75 26.20
C CYS A 64 -27.76 -10.51 24.85
N LEU A 65 -27.04 -10.58 23.73
CA LEU A 65 -27.62 -10.39 22.39
C LEU A 65 -28.60 -11.52 22.01
N CYS A 66 -28.25 -12.78 22.29
CA CYS A 66 -29.14 -13.91 22.05
C CYS A 66 -30.46 -13.80 22.84
N LEU A 67 -30.40 -13.31 24.09
CA LEU A 67 -31.58 -13.09 24.94
C LEU A 67 -32.53 -12.01 24.39
N CYS A 68 -32.02 -11.03 23.64
CA CYS A 68 -32.84 -10.02 22.98
C CYS A 68 -33.53 -10.53 21.71
N LEU A 69 -32.86 -11.36 20.89
CA LEU A 69 -33.43 -11.88 19.64
C LEU A 69 -34.60 -12.87 19.85
N CYS A 70 -34.63 -13.58 20.99
CA CYS A 70 -35.71 -14.52 21.30
C CYS A 70 -37.09 -13.86 21.54
N LEU A 71 -37.18 -12.52 21.58
CA LEU A 71 -38.43 -11.78 21.83
C LEU A 71 -39.11 -11.22 20.57
N SER A 72 -38.48 -11.29 19.39
CA SER A 72 -38.96 -10.60 18.17
C SER A 72 -39.42 -11.50 17.02
N VAL A 73 -39.26 -12.82 17.11
CA VAL A 73 -39.66 -13.76 16.03
C VAL A 73 -41.12 -14.18 16.19
N GLY A 74 -42.04 -13.33 15.71
CA GLY A 74 -43.47 -13.62 15.64
C GLY A 74 -44.12 -12.96 14.42
N VAL A 75 -44.83 -13.77 13.62
CA VAL A 75 -45.62 -13.37 12.43
C VAL A 75 -44.80 -12.87 11.23
N PHE A 76 -44.56 -13.76 10.24
CA PHE A 76 -45.22 -13.70 8.92
C PHE A 76 -44.93 -14.98 8.09
N PHE A 77 -45.88 -15.38 7.23
CA PHE A 77 -45.80 -16.58 6.37
C PHE A 77 -46.51 -16.35 5.03
N GLY A 78 -45.98 -16.88 3.93
CA GLY A 78 -46.54 -16.79 2.56
C GLY A 78 -46.11 -15.51 1.81
N VAL A 79 -45.93 -15.51 0.48
CA VAL A 79 -46.60 -16.27 -0.60
C VAL A 79 -45.60 -16.81 -1.65
N VAL A 80 -46.04 -17.76 -2.49
CA VAL A 80 -45.21 -18.52 -3.44
C VAL A 80 -45.26 -18.00 -4.88
N GLY A 81 -44.08 -17.77 -5.47
CA GLY A 81 -43.72 -18.26 -6.82
C GLY A 81 -43.92 -17.37 -8.05
N VAL A 82 -42.95 -17.43 -8.97
CA VAL A 82 -43.07 -17.92 -10.37
C VAL A 82 -41.66 -17.98 -11.00
N ARG A 83 -41.43 -18.89 -11.96
CA ARG A 83 -40.16 -19.01 -12.71
C ARG A 83 -40.21 -18.17 -13.99
N PHE A 84 -39.05 -17.71 -14.47
CA PHE A 84 -38.81 -17.57 -15.91
C PHE A 84 -37.39 -18.01 -16.31
N PHE A 85 -37.24 -18.44 -17.57
CA PHE A 85 -36.00 -18.93 -18.20
C PHE A 85 -35.62 -17.95 -19.32
N GLY A 86 -34.34 -17.65 -19.51
CA GLY A 86 -33.94 -16.70 -20.57
C GLY A 86 -32.46 -16.30 -20.62
N ALA A 87 -31.54 -17.25 -20.67
CA ALA A 87 -30.13 -16.92 -20.93
C ALA A 87 -29.92 -16.49 -22.39
N THR A 88 -29.26 -15.35 -22.62
CA THR A 88 -28.83 -14.89 -23.95
C THR A 88 -27.37 -14.45 -23.88
N LEU A 89 -26.50 -15.15 -24.60
CA LEU A 89 -25.07 -14.85 -24.68
C LEU A 89 -24.82 -13.65 -25.60
N PHE A 90 -24.49 -12.50 -25.02
CA PHE A 90 -23.88 -11.39 -25.75
C PHE A 90 -22.36 -11.40 -25.54
N LEU A 91 -21.62 -11.79 -26.57
CA LEU A 91 -20.18 -11.58 -26.66
C LEU A 91 -19.92 -10.19 -27.28
N SER A 92 -19.87 -9.16 -26.45
CA SER A 92 -19.44 -7.82 -26.87
C SER A 92 -17.92 -7.79 -27.05
N SER A 93 -17.47 -7.81 -28.31
CA SER A 93 -16.06 -7.61 -28.64
C SER A 93 -15.65 -6.17 -28.32
N PHE A 94 -14.79 -5.97 -27.31
CA PHE A 94 -14.12 -4.69 -27.09
C PHE A 94 -13.13 -4.43 -28.24
N ASP A 95 -13.54 -3.58 -29.19
CA ASP A 95 -12.65 -3.13 -30.26
C ASP A 95 -11.62 -2.13 -29.70
N ASN A 96 -10.34 -2.54 -29.71
CA ASN A 96 -9.25 -1.84 -29.04
C ASN A 96 -8.73 -0.68 -29.91
N SER A 97 -9.63 0.27 -30.19
CA SER A 97 -9.40 1.44 -31.04
C SER A 97 -8.45 2.44 -30.36
N LYS A 98 -7.44 2.87 -31.11
CA LYS A 98 -6.31 3.68 -30.63
C LYS A 98 -6.69 5.14 -30.35
N ASN A 99 -7.39 5.40 -29.26
CA ASN A 99 -7.72 6.75 -28.81
C ASN A 99 -6.52 7.46 -28.15
N ASN A 100 -5.53 7.83 -28.96
CA ASN A 100 -4.60 8.93 -28.65
C ASN A 100 -5.33 10.29 -28.80
N ILE A 101 -6.46 10.44 -28.10
CA ILE A 101 -7.21 11.69 -28.03
C ILE A 101 -6.61 12.50 -26.88
N ILE A 102 -5.65 13.37 -27.23
CA ILE A 102 -5.24 14.46 -26.34
C ILE A 102 -6.44 15.41 -26.27
N SER A 103 -7.28 15.22 -25.25
CA SER A 103 -8.51 15.99 -25.06
C SER A 103 -8.17 17.43 -24.67
N THR A 104 -8.07 18.32 -25.66
CA THR A 104 -8.11 19.76 -25.43
C THR A 104 -9.56 20.21 -25.22
N ALA A 105 -10.22 19.60 -24.24
CA ALA A 105 -11.51 20.07 -23.76
C ALA A 105 -11.32 21.44 -23.13
N ALA A 106 -11.92 22.47 -23.74
CA ALA A 106 -11.99 23.80 -23.15
C ALA A 106 -13.05 23.77 -22.04
N SER A 107 -12.64 23.32 -20.84
CA SER A 107 -13.48 23.43 -19.66
C SER A 107 -13.86 24.89 -19.43
N SER A 108 -15.09 25.12 -18.95
CA SER A 108 -15.38 26.34 -18.20
C SER A 108 -14.34 26.45 -17.08
N ALA A 109 -13.69 27.60 -16.97
CA ALA A 109 -12.69 27.83 -15.93
C ALA A 109 -13.38 28.01 -14.57
N GLU A 110 -13.76 26.89 -13.96
CA GLU A 110 -13.91 26.82 -12.51
C GLU A 110 -12.57 27.29 -11.91
N GLU A 111 -12.62 28.29 -11.04
CA GLU A 111 -11.40 28.86 -10.47
C GLU A 111 -10.69 27.77 -9.67
N ASN A 112 -9.52 27.34 -10.13
CA ASN A 112 -8.78 26.28 -9.45
C ASN A 112 -8.48 26.75 -8.02
N VAL A 113 -9.10 26.08 -7.05
CA VAL A 113 -9.07 26.47 -5.63
C VAL A 113 -7.65 26.33 -5.05
N PHE A 114 -6.78 25.59 -5.74
CA PHE A 114 -5.37 25.41 -5.40
C PHE A 114 -4.45 26.11 -6.40
N ALA A 115 -3.35 26.66 -5.90
CA ALA A 115 -2.28 27.21 -6.73
C ALA A 115 -1.57 26.08 -7.49
N THR A 116 -1.52 26.18 -8.82
CA THR A 116 -0.91 25.18 -9.70
C THR A 116 0.38 25.72 -10.35
N PRO A 117 1.52 25.79 -9.63
CA PRO A 117 2.79 26.19 -10.22
C PRO A 117 3.22 25.21 -11.34
N PRO A 118 3.99 25.68 -12.34
CA PRO A 118 4.61 24.80 -13.31
C PRO A 118 5.68 23.94 -12.62
N LEU A 119 5.60 22.62 -12.82
CA LEU A 119 6.43 21.61 -12.17
C LEU A 119 6.81 20.53 -13.19
N THR A 120 7.99 19.93 -13.05
CA THR A 120 8.47 18.80 -13.89
C THR A 120 8.20 17.46 -13.19
N PRO A 121 8.19 16.31 -13.91
CA PRO A 121 8.09 14.98 -13.29
C PRO A 121 9.00 14.78 -12.09
N GLY A 122 8.47 14.14 -11.04
CA GLY A 122 9.12 13.96 -9.75
C GLY A 122 9.12 15.19 -8.83
N GLN A 123 8.74 16.38 -9.30
CA GLN A 123 8.66 17.55 -8.41
C GLN A 123 7.39 17.52 -7.55
N VAL A 124 7.59 17.82 -6.27
CA VAL A 124 6.56 17.98 -5.24
C VAL A 124 6.38 19.47 -4.95
N SER A 125 5.16 19.90 -4.65
CA SER A 125 4.88 21.23 -4.13
C SER A 125 3.71 21.18 -3.15
N PRO A 126 3.79 21.81 -1.96
CA PRO A 126 2.67 21.91 -1.02
C PRO A 126 1.41 22.44 -1.70
N LEU A 127 0.27 21.82 -1.41
CA LEU A 127 -1.02 22.36 -1.78
C LEU A 127 -1.19 23.71 -1.08
N ARG A 128 -1.55 24.73 -1.86
CA ARG A 128 -1.76 26.10 -1.39
C ARG A 128 -3.04 26.64 -1.98
N TRP A 129 -3.77 27.43 -1.23
CA TRP A 129 -4.99 28.06 -1.72
C TRP A 129 -4.67 29.15 -2.77
N SER A 130 -5.40 29.19 -3.88
CA SER A 130 -5.07 30.11 -4.99
C SER A 130 -5.33 31.59 -4.69
N ASN A 131 -6.22 31.91 -3.76
CA ASN A 131 -6.62 33.27 -3.39
C ASN A 131 -5.66 33.97 -2.40
N ASP A 132 -4.97 33.21 -1.55
CA ASP A 132 -4.15 33.74 -0.45
C ASP A 132 -2.75 33.09 -0.31
N ASN A 133 -2.47 32.04 -1.10
CA ASN A 133 -1.22 31.28 -1.15
C ASN A 133 -0.79 30.65 0.19
N THR A 134 -1.67 30.60 1.20
CA THR A 134 -1.44 29.84 2.43
C THR A 134 -1.48 28.34 2.15
N VAL A 135 -0.76 27.54 2.93
CA VAL A 135 -0.69 26.08 2.78
C VAL A 135 -2.02 25.46 3.21
N VAL A 136 -2.46 24.40 2.52
CA VAL A 136 -3.68 23.65 2.87
C VAL A 136 -3.45 22.86 4.15
N GLN A 137 -2.53 21.90 4.13
CA GLN A 137 -1.98 21.20 5.30
C GLN A 137 -0.48 21.00 5.11
N GLN A 138 0.30 20.96 6.18
CA GLN A 138 1.76 20.82 6.15
C GLN A 138 2.27 19.66 5.27
N TYR A 139 1.56 18.52 5.28
CA TYR A 139 1.94 17.29 4.55
C TYR A 139 1.05 17.00 3.33
N GLY A 140 0.16 17.94 2.96
CA GLY A 140 -0.66 17.87 1.75
C GLY A 140 0.07 18.48 0.56
N SER A 141 0.44 17.68 -0.44
CA SER A 141 1.20 18.14 -1.62
C SER A 141 0.65 17.64 -2.95
N ARG A 142 0.94 18.38 -4.01
CA ARG A 142 0.80 17.94 -5.40
C ARG A 142 2.14 17.40 -5.90
N VAL A 143 2.14 16.28 -6.61
CA VAL A 143 3.36 15.68 -7.21
C VAL A 143 3.15 15.44 -8.69
N VAL A 144 4.08 15.87 -9.55
CA VAL A 144 3.98 15.60 -11.01
C VAL A 144 4.49 14.20 -11.32
N LEU A 145 3.68 13.43 -12.04
CA LEU A 145 3.97 12.04 -12.37
C LEU A 145 4.98 11.94 -13.54
N PRO A 146 5.79 10.87 -13.60
CA PRO A 146 6.41 10.43 -14.83
C PRO A 146 5.34 10.15 -15.90
N PRO A 147 5.50 10.60 -17.16
CA PRO A 147 4.47 10.48 -18.19
C PRO A 147 4.11 9.02 -18.56
N GLN A 148 4.98 8.06 -18.22
CA GLN A 148 4.75 6.64 -18.42
C GLN A 148 4.05 5.93 -17.25
N LEU A 149 3.84 6.59 -16.10
CA LEU A 149 3.29 5.95 -14.89
C LEU A 149 1.84 5.52 -15.07
N ILE A 150 0.94 6.46 -15.39
CA ILE A 150 -0.48 6.16 -15.63
C ILE A 150 -0.63 5.13 -16.76
N PRO A 151 -0.06 5.30 -17.98
CA PRO A 151 -0.15 4.29 -19.04
C PRO A 151 0.35 2.89 -18.64
N THR A 152 1.38 2.81 -17.78
CA THR A 152 1.89 1.52 -17.29
C THR A 152 0.90 0.86 -16.33
N LEU A 153 0.30 1.61 -15.40
CA LEU A 153 -0.66 1.09 -14.41
C LEU A 153 -2.03 0.79 -15.03
N THR A 154 -2.56 1.64 -15.90
CA THR A 154 -3.77 1.34 -16.68
C THR A 154 -3.58 0.06 -17.49
N SER A 155 -2.43 -0.10 -18.15
CA SER A 155 -2.11 -1.33 -18.89
C SER A 155 -1.86 -2.55 -17.98
N TYR A 156 -1.42 -2.34 -16.74
CA TYR A 156 -1.27 -3.41 -15.74
C TYR A 156 -2.64 -3.96 -15.31
N VAL A 157 -3.54 -3.10 -14.82
CA VAL A 157 -4.88 -3.53 -14.36
C VAL A 157 -5.75 -4.09 -15.49
N GLN A 158 -5.54 -3.64 -16.73
CA GLN A 158 -6.16 -4.22 -17.92
C GLN A 158 -5.62 -5.62 -18.23
N GLN A 159 -4.30 -5.85 -18.19
CA GLN A 159 -3.73 -7.18 -18.47
C GLN A 159 -4.00 -8.20 -17.36
N LEU A 160 -4.27 -7.75 -16.12
CA LEU A 160 -4.80 -8.59 -15.05
C LEU A 160 -6.28 -8.99 -15.25
N GLY A 161 -7.03 -8.24 -16.07
CA GLY A 161 -8.50 -8.30 -16.06
C GLY A 161 -9.15 -7.66 -14.81
N LEU A 162 -8.35 -6.97 -13.97
CA LEU A 162 -8.83 -6.36 -12.74
C LEU A 162 -9.82 -5.21 -13.03
N LEU A 163 -9.65 -4.49 -14.14
CA LEU A 163 -10.59 -3.43 -14.56
C LEU A 163 -11.99 -3.99 -14.91
N ASP A 164 -12.05 -5.16 -15.54
CA ASP A 164 -13.33 -5.83 -15.85
C ASP A 164 -14.03 -6.29 -14.56
N ILE A 165 -13.24 -6.74 -13.57
CA ILE A 165 -13.73 -7.09 -12.24
C ILE A 165 -14.21 -5.84 -11.48
N MET A 166 -13.51 -4.70 -11.56
CA MET A 166 -13.99 -3.43 -10.99
C MET A 166 -15.37 -3.06 -11.57
N GLN A 167 -15.56 -3.17 -12.88
CA GLN A 167 -16.86 -2.87 -13.50
C GLN A 167 -17.93 -3.90 -13.10
N ASN A 168 -17.60 -5.19 -13.03
CA ASN A 168 -18.52 -6.24 -12.57
C ASN A 168 -18.98 -6.02 -11.11
N MET A 169 -18.04 -5.72 -10.23
CA MET A 169 -18.24 -5.41 -8.81
C MET A 169 -18.94 -4.07 -8.55
N LEU A 170 -19.19 -3.25 -9.56
CA LEU A 170 -19.95 -2.00 -9.41
C LEU A 170 -21.34 -2.05 -10.04
N TYR A 171 -21.54 -2.85 -11.10
CA TYR A 171 -22.80 -2.91 -11.84
C TYR A 171 -23.57 -4.23 -11.75
N GLU A 172 -22.88 -5.39 -11.71
CA GLU A 172 -23.51 -6.71 -11.92
C GLU A 172 -23.55 -7.55 -10.64
N ASN A 173 -22.53 -7.43 -9.79
CA ASN A 173 -22.41 -8.19 -8.55
C ASN A 173 -21.74 -7.37 -7.41
N PRO A 174 -22.26 -6.19 -7.04
CA PRO A 174 -21.65 -5.36 -6.01
C PRO A 174 -21.75 -5.95 -4.60
N LEU A 175 -20.71 -5.70 -3.78
CA LEU A 175 -20.82 -5.88 -2.34
C LEU A 175 -21.85 -4.92 -1.78
N GLN A 176 -22.54 -5.31 -0.70
CA GLN A 176 -23.22 -4.37 0.19
C GLN A 176 -22.27 -3.90 1.31
N PRO A 177 -22.53 -2.76 1.97
CA PRO A 177 -21.67 -2.31 3.05
C PRO A 177 -21.80 -3.26 4.25
N GLY A 178 -20.71 -3.91 4.61
CA GLY A 178 -20.69 -4.99 5.62
C GLY A 178 -20.76 -6.41 5.05
N ASP A 179 -20.71 -6.60 3.73
CA ASP A 179 -20.33 -7.89 3.14
C ASP A 179 -18.84 -8.18 3.42
N ASP A 180 -18.49 -9.45 3.59
CA ASP A 180 -17.10 -9.92 3.65
C ASP A 180 -16.30 -9.57 2.38
N ALA A 181 -14.98 -9.42 2.54
CA ALA A 181 -14.05 -9.26 1.42
C ALA A 181 -14.11 -10.46 0.46
N ARG A 182 -14.18 -10.20 -0.85
CA ARG A 182 -14.10 -11.24 -1.90
C ARG A 182 -12.69 -11.30 -2.48
N TRP A 183 -12.23 -12.51 -2.81
CA TRP A 183 -10.84 -12.78 -3.18
C TRP A 183 -10.72 -13.23 -4.63
N PHE A 184 -9.69 -12.75 -5.33
CA PHE A 184 -9.42 -13.07 -6.73
C PHE A 184 -7.94 -13.45 -6.89
N SER A 185 -7.67 -14.51 -7.64
CA SER A 185 -6.29 -14.96 -7.94
C SER A 185 -5.95 -14.73 -9.41
N PHE A 186 -4.81 -14.09 -9.67
CA PHE A 186 -4.37 -13.70 -11.01
C PHE A 186 -3.01 -14.28 -11.38
N GLN A 187 -2.72 -14.31 -12.67
CA GLN A 187 -1.36 -14.52 -13.20
C GLN A 187 -0.73 -13.18 -13.59
N SER A 188 0.58 -13.07 -13.41
CA SER A 188 1.28 -11.79 -13.61
C SER A 188 1.46 -11.50 -15.09
N PRO A 189 1.17 -10.27 -15.57
CA PRO A 189 1.48 -9.86 -16.92
C PRO A 189 2.99 -9.74 -17.18
N TYR A 190 3.81 -9.80 -16.12
CA TYR A 190 5.26 -9.72 -16.15
C TYR A 190 5.93 -11.09 -16.04
N GLN A 191 5.40 -12.04 -15.24
CA GLN A 191 5.96 -13.40 -15.15
C GLN A 191 5.79 -14.15 -16.49
N LYS A 192 6.90 -14.36 -17.21
CA LYS A 192 6.91 -15.09 -18.48
C LYS A 192 7.94 -16.21 -18.45
N ARG A 193 7.49 -17.46 -18.62
CA ARG A 193 8.40 -18.60 -18.80
C ARG A 193 9.04 -18.54 -20.19
N LYS A 194 10.31 -18.97 -20.29
CA LYS A 194 11.08 -19.05 -21.55
C LYS A 194 10.49 -20.04 -22.56
N ASP A 195 9.69 -20.99 -22.09
CA ASP A 195 8.95 -21.98 -22.89
C ASP A 195 7.51 -21.52 -23.25
N GLY A 196 7.06 -20.35 -22.76
CA GLY A 196 5.71 -19.83 -22.98
C GLY A 196 4.58 -20.57 -22.24
N SER A 197 4.90 -21.53 -21.38
CA SER A 197 3.89 -22.24 -20.58
C SER A 197 3.44 -21.44 -19.36
N SER A 198 2.22 -21.71 -18.87
CA SER A 198 1.69 -21.18 -17.62
C SER A 198 1.96 -22.08 -16.41
N GLU A 199 2.52 -23.28 -16.61
CA GLU A 199 2.80 -24.23 -15.54
C GLU A 199 3.88 -23.68 -14.60
N GLY A 200 3.54 -23.48 -13.32
CA GLY A 200 4.45 -22.87 -12.35
C GLY A 200 4.64 -21.35 -12.49
N ILE A 201 3.82 -20.65 -13.28
CA ILE A 201 3.57 -19.22 -13.02
C ILE A 201 2.88 -19.14 -11.65
N ARG A 202 3.36 -18.26 -10.77
CA ARG A 202 2.76 -18.09 -9.44
C ARG A 202 1.52 -17.23 -9.53
N ASN A 203 0.40 -17.77 -9.05
CA ASN A 203 -0.79 -16.97 -8.79
C ASN A 203 -0.56 -16.07 -7.57
N PHE A 204 -1.14 -14.88 -7.56
CA PHE A 204 -1.20 -13.98 -6.40
C PHE A 204 -2.62 -13.44 -6.23
N THR A 205 -2.92 -13.01 -5.02
CA THR A 205 -4.26 -12.68 -4.56
C THR A 205 -4.46 -11.17 -4.48
N TRP A 206 -5.60 -10.69 -4.98
CA TRP A 206 -6.17 -9.41 -4.59
C TRP A 206 -7.49 -9.67 -3.88
N ASN A 207 -7.88 -8.78 -2.98
CA ASN A 207 -9.22 -8.75 -2.45
C ASN A 207 -9.98 -7.53 -2.97
N VAL A 208 -11.31 -7.59 -2.91
CA VAL A 208 -12.19 -6.43 -2.98
C VAL A 208 -12.96 -6.29 -1.69
N GLU A 209 -13.01 -5.08 -1.15
CA GLU A 209 -13.76 -4.67 0.02
C GLU A 209 -14.72 -3.53 -0.36
N ARG A 210 -15.78 -3.34 0.44
CA ARG A 210 -16.62 -2.15 0.38
C ARG A 210 -16.69 -1.52 1.77
N PRO A 211 -16.31 -0.24 1.92
CA PRO A 211 -16.35 0.42 3.22
C PRO A 211 -17.79 0.51 3.77
N GLU A 212 -17.89 0.70 5.09
CA GLU A 212 -19.15 0.74 5.83
C GLU A 212 -20.19 1.72 5.27
N SER A 213 -21.46 1.50 5.62
CA SER A 213 -22.61 2.32 5.18
C SER A 213 -22.56 3.80 5.58
N HIS A 214 -21.63 4.22 6.44
CA HIS A 214 -21.39 5.64 6.71
C HIS A 214 -20.76 6.37 5.51
N TRP A 215 -20.12 5.64 4.59
CA TRP A 215 -19.70 6.12 3.28
C TRP A 215 -20.89 6.04 2.30
N LYS A 216 -21.44 7.21 1.91
CA LYS A 216 -22.58 7.28 0.96
C LYS A 216 -22.12 7.09 -0.49
N SER A 217 -21.59 5.91 -0.80
CA SER A 217 -21.00 5.59 -2.10
C SER A 217 -21.15 4.11 -2.46
N ASP A 218 -21.03 3.80 -3.75
CA ASP A 218 -20.82 2.43 -4.26
C ASP A 218 -19.34 2.05 -4.33
N MET A 219 -18.43 2.89 -3.81
CA MET A 219 -17.00 2.67 -3.75
C MET A 219 -16.62 1.25 -3.32
N HIS A 220 -15.67 0.67 -4.03
CA HIS A 220 -14.98 -0.57 -3.66
C HIS A 220 -13.47 -0.33 -3.62
N TRP A 221 -12.79 -0.95 -2.65
CA TRP A 221 -11.34 -0.94 -2.50
C TRP A 221 -10.78 -2.26 -3.04
N PHE A 222 -9.83 -2.19 -3.96
CA PHE A 222 -9.15 -3.35 -4.56
C PHE A 222 -7.72 -3.37 -4.07
N ASN A 223 -7.48 -4.21 -3.07
CA ASN A 223 -6.24 -4.24 -2.32
C ASN A 223 -5.41 -5.48 -2.72
N THR A 224 -4.09 -5.38 -2.66
CA THR A 224 -3.24 -6.57 -2.66
C THR A 224 -3.57 -7.40 -1.42
N ALA A 225 -3.64 -8.73 -1.56
CA ALA A 225 -4.05 -9.64 -0.48
C ALA A 225 -2.95 -10.63 -0.05
N ASP A 226 -1.81 -10.61 -0.74
CA ASP A 226 -0.58 -11.30 -0.35
C ASP A 226 0.67 -10.53 -0.83
N GLU A 227 1.81 -10.90 -0.26
CA GLU A 227 3.11 -10.31 -0.59
C GLU A 227 3.46 -10.46 -2.07
N LEU A 228 3.03 -11.51 -2.76
CA LEU A 228 3.35 -11.68 -4.16
C LEU A 228 2.57 -10.70 -5.06
N ALA A 229 1.34 -10.34 -4.70
CA ALA A 229 0.56 -9.29 -5.37
C ALA A 229 1.19 -7.90 -5.14
N HIS A 230 1.68 -7.65 -3.92
CA HIS A 230 2.46 -6.46 -3.60
C HIS A 230 3.75 -6.40 -4.45
N GLU A 231 4.56 -7.46 -4.45
CA GLU A 231 5.81 -7.61 -5.23
C GLU A 231 5.62 -7.57 -6.75
N ASP A 232 4.42 -7.77 -7.27
CA ASP A 232 4.07 -7.59 -8.69
C ASP A 232 3.65 -6.14 -8.99
N SER A 233 2.88 -5.54 -8.09
CA SER A 233 2.48 -4.11 -8.12
C SER A 233 3.68 -3.17 -8.05
N LEU A 234 4.68 -3.47 -7.20
CA LEU A 234 5.94 -2.72 -7.15
C LEU A 234 6.64 -2.65 -8.51
N ARG A 235 6.52 -3.66 -9.38
CA ARG A 235 7.11 -3.67 -10.72
C ARG A 235 6.35 -2.77 -11.69
N ALA A 236 5.03 -2.68 -11.55
CA ALA A 236 4.23 -1.74 -12.31
C ALA A 236 4.61 -0.29 -11.96
N LEU A 237 4.85 0.00 -10.67
CA LEU A 237 5.40 1.27 -10.20
C LEU A 237 6.84 1.52 -10.70
N ALA A 238 7.75 0.54 -10.59
CA ALA A 238 9.12 0.60 -11.07
C ALA A 238 9.19 0.95 -12.57
N LYS A 239 8.46 0.17 -13.38
CA LYS A 239 8.32 0.37 -14.84
C LYS A 239 7.64 1.70 -15.18
N GLY A 240 6.72 2.15 -14.33
CA GLY A 240 6.13 3.49 -14.38
C GLY A 240 7.08 4.63 -14.03
N GLY A 241 8.29 4.35 -13.54
CA GLY A 241 9.30 5.34 -13.13
C GLY A 241 9.02 5.99 -11.76
N PHE A 242 8.25 5.30 -10.90
CA PHE A 242 7.78 5.84 -9.61
C PHE A 242 8.92 6.22 -8.64
N ASP A 243 10.15 5.75 -8.88
CA ASP A 243 11.37 6.22 -8.20
C ASP A 243 11.51 7.76 -8.19
N GLN A 244 11.07 8.44 -9.26
CA GLN A 244 11.08 9.91 -9.32
C GLN A 244 10.09 10.55 -8.35
N VAL A 245 8.96 9.88 -8.09
CA VAL A 245 7.93 10.31 -7.11
C VAL A 245 8.48 10.10 -5.70
N LEU A 246 9.04 8.93 -5.40
CA LEU A 246 9.68 8.63 -4.11
C LEU A 246 10.81 9.62 -3.79
N GLN A 247 11.68 9.89 -4.77
CA GLN A 247 12.78 10.87 -4.62
C GLN A 247 12.27 12.28 -4.35
N GLY A 248 11.20 12.71 -5.04
CA GLY A 248 10.58 14.01 -4.81
C GLY A 248 10.02 14.15 -3.41
N ILE A 249 9.28 13.15 -2.93
CA ILE A 249 8.64 13.14 -1.61
C ILE A 249 9.69 13.15 -0.51
N GLY A 250 10.66 12.24 -0.57
CA GLY A 250 11.75 12.15 0.40
C GLY A 250 12.59 13.43 0.50
N ALA A 251 12.89 14.06 -0.65
CA ALA A 251 13.60 15.33 -0.68
C ALA A 251 12.78 16.53 -0.18
N MET A 252 11.47 16.55 -0.43
CA MET A 252 10.57 17.65 -0.01
C MET A 252 10.39 17.69 1.51
N TYR A 253 10.18 16.53 2.14
CA TYR A 253 9.91 16.43 3.58
C TYR A 253 11.15 16.10 4.43
N GLY A 254 12.32 15.92 3.81
CA GLY A 254 13.58 15.68 4.52
C GLY A 254 13.69 14.30 5.15
N LEU A 255 12.96 13.31 4.61
CA LEU A 255 12.86 11.95 5.13
C LEU A 255 14.22 11.23 5.10
N ASP A 256 14.41 10.27 6.00
CA ASP A 256 15.62 9.44 6.03
C ASP A 256 15.56 8.34 4.96
N THR A 257 14.41 7.70 4.88
CA THR A 257 14.10 6.61 3.97
C THR A 257 12.70 6.77 3.39
N LEU A 258 12.33 5.93 2.42
CA LEU A 258 10.93 5.75 2.04
C LEU A 258 10.75 4.33 1.50
N HIS A 259 9.61 3.73 1.78
CA HIS A 259 9.16 2.51 1.13
C HIS A 259 7.70 2.65 0.70
N VAL A 260 7.22 1.65 -0.02
CA VAL A 260 5.82 1.46 -0.39
C VAL A 260 5.32 0.34 0.51
N ASP A 261 4.37 0.63 1.38
CA ASP A 261 3.83 -0.31 2.38
C ASP A 261 2.66 -1.11 1.77
N SER A 262 1.75 -0.44 1.07
CA SER A 262 0.69 -1.10 0.28
C SER A 262 0.41 -0.41 -1.06
N VAL A 263 -0.26 -1.12 -1.96
CA VAL A 263 -0.74 -0.61 -3.25
C VAL A 263 -2.16 -1.12 -3.46
N GLY A 264 -3.07 -0.23 -3.86
CA GLY A 264 -4.46 -0.58 -4.13
C GLY A 264 -5.09 0.31 -5.19
N PHE A 265 -6.35 0.00 -5.52
CA PHE A 265 -7.17 0.82 -6.40
C PHE A 265 -8.54 1.07 -5.77
N VAL A 266 -9.00 2.32 -5.83
CA VAL A 266 -10.34 2.72 -5.41
C VAL A 266 -11.19 2.90 -6.66
N ALA A 267 -12.22 2.07 -6.82
CA ALA A 267 -13.15 2.13 -7.95
C ALA A 267 -14.53 2.60 -7.48
N VAL A 268 -15.13 3.56 -8.18
CA VAL A 268 -16.40 4.20 -7.79
C VAL A 268 -17.19 4.63 -9.03
N THR A 269 -18.53 4.55 -8.97
CA THR A 269 -19.42 5.11 -10.00
C THR A 269 -20.35 6.17 -9.43
N ASN A 270 -20.76 6.04 -8.16
CA ASN A 270 -21.62 6.98 -7.45
C ASN A 270 -21.11 7.29 -6.05
N CYS A 271 -21.02 8.58 -5.72
CA CYS A 271 -20.73 9.10 -4.39
C CYS A 271 -21.69 10.27 -4.11
N GLU A 272 -22.61 10.10 -3.15
CA GLU A 272 -23.56 11.17 -2.76
C GLU A 272 -22.92 12.22 -1.84
N ARG A 273 -21.87 11.82 -1.10
CA ARG A 273 -21.18 12.67 -0.13
C ARG A 273 -19.80 12.09 0.21
N GLY A 274 -18.75 12.90 0.04
CA GLY A 274 -17.42 12.57 0.54
C GLY A 274 -17.33 12.59 2.07
N PHE A 275 -16.70 11.57 2.66
CA PHE A 275 -16.32 11.56 4.07
C PHE A 275 -14.92 12.19 4.24
N MET A 276 -14.84 13.29 4.99
CA MET A 276 -13.58 14.03 5.21
C MET A 276 -12.82 13.45 6.40
N HIS A 277 -11.80 12.64 6.13
CA HIS A 277 -11.02 11.86 7.08
C HIS A 277 -9.51 12.13 6.93
N HIS A 278 -8.71 11.51 7.80
CA HIS A 278 -7.26 11.43 7.71
C HIS A 278 -6.90 9.95 7.55
N ASP A 279 -5.82 9.63 6.84
CA ASP A 279 -5.26 8.27 6.83
C ASP A 279 -4.35 8.03 8.05
N TRP A 280 -3.66 9.07 8.53
CA TRP A 280 -2.92 9.05 9.80
C TRP A 280 -2.95 10.41 10.50
N VAL A 281 -2.74 10.35 11.81
CA VAL A 281 -2.38 11.47 12.70
C VAL A 281 -1.22 11.04 13.60
N ASP A 282 -0.42 12.00 14.07
CA ASP A 282 0.66 11.79 15.05
C ASP A 282 1.79 10.85 14.56
N VAL A 283 2.17 10.92 13.27
CA VAL A 283 3.21 10.08 12.63
C VAL A 283 4.48 10.85 12.23
N ASP A 284 4.73 12.03 12.82
CA ASP A 284 5.86 12.95 12.52
C ASP A 284 5.95 13.36 11.03
N GLY A 285 4.82 13.30 10.31
CA GLY A 285 4.84 13.57 8.86
C GLY A 285 5.55 12.51 8.02
N ARG A 286 5.65 11.27 8.51
CA ARG A 286 6.42 10.19 7.87
C ARG A 286 5.61 9.12 7.16
N ALA A 287 4.29 9.11 7.31
CA ALA A 287 3.38 8.26 6.53
C ALA A 287 2.51 9.12 5.59
N PHE A 288 2.26 8.58 4.39
CA PHE A 288 1.51 9.25 3.33
C PHE A 288 0.76 8.26 2.44
N ASN A 289 -0.39 8.68 1.93
CA ASN A 289 -1.10 7.99 0.87
C ASN A 289 -0.97 8.85 -0.40
N PHE A 290 -0.53 8.23 -1.49
CA PHE A 290 -0.35 8.89 -2.78
C PHE A 290 -1.43 8.46 -3.77
N LEU A 291 -2.29 9.41 -4.12
CA LEU A 291 -3.53 9.24 -4.86
C LEU A 291 -3.42 9.84 -6.27
N PHE A 292 -3.75 9.06 -7.30
CA PHE A 292 -3.85 9.57 -8.68
C PHE A 292 -4.81 8.75 -9.55
N GLY A 293 -5.54 9.41 -10.46
CA GLY A 293 -6.42 8.74 -11.42
C GLY A 293 -5.64 7.88 -12.42
N ILE A 294 -6.08 6.65 -12.65
CA ILE A 294 -5.60 5.78 -13.74
C ILE A 294 -6.66 5.51 -14.81
N HIS A 295 -7.93 5.78 -14.49
CA HIS A 295 -9.06 5.86 -15.42
C HIS A 295 -10.12 6.78 -14.82
N SER A 296 -10.54 7.81 -15.55
CA SER A 296 -11.55 8.77 -15.12
C SER A 296 -12.54 9.02 -16.26
N PRO A 297 -13.87 9.02 -16.01
CA PRO A 297 -14.90 9.37 -16.99
C PRO A 297 -14.66 10.72 -17.65
N VAL A 298 -15.19 10.91 -18.87
CA VAL A 298 -14.97 12.15 -19.65
C VAL A 298 -15.57 13.38 -18.96
N ASP A 299 -16.62 13.19 -18.17
CA ASP A 299 -17.32 14.20 -17.36
C ASP A 299 -16.93 14.19 -15.87
N SER A 300 -15.84 13.49 -15.50
CA SER A 300 -15.44 13.21 -14.11
C SER A 300 -15.29 14.41 -13.16
N GLY A 301 -15.05 15.61 -13.69
CA GLY A 301 -14.88 16.83 -12.89
C GLY A 301 -13.77 16.70 -11.85
N ALA A 302 -13.98 17.27 -10.66
CA ALA A 302 -13.13 17.01 -9.51
C ALA A 302 -13.36 15.60 -8.93
N GLU A 303 -12.30 15.01 -8.39
CA GLU A 303 -12.26 13.61 -7.97
C GLU A 303 -12.02 13.47 -6.46
N LEU A 304 -11.38 14.48 -5.87
CA LEU A 304 -10.95 14.52 -4.48
C LEU A 304 -11.29 15.88 -3.83
N TYR A 305 -11.78 15.87 -2.60
CA TYR A 305 -11.66 17.00 -1.69
C TYR A 305 -10.34 16.91 -0.93
N VAL A 306 -9.63 18.03 -0.80
CA VAL A 306 -8.53 18.19 0.14
C VAL A 306 -8.78 19.44 0.99
N GLY A 307 -8.47 19.37 2.28
CA GLY A 307 -8.73 20.44 3.23
C GLY A 307 -7.92 20.31 4.51
N ASN A 308 -8.37 21.05 5.52
CA ASN A 308 -7.66 21.22 6.78
C ASN A 308 -8.59 21.16 8.00
N ASP A 309 -8.02 21.31 9.19
CA ASP A 309 -8.73 21.11 10.46
C ASP A 309 -9.71 22.25 10.80
N GLU A 310 -9.51 23.46 10.28
CA GLU A 310 -10.52 24.53 10.31
C GLU A 310 -11.74 24.25 9.40
N GLY A 311 -11.74 23.12 8.67
CA GLY A 311 -12.84 22.68 7.82
C GLY A 311 -12.87 23.36 6.45
N ARG A 312 -11.83 24.12 6.08
CA ARG A 312 -11.68 24.68 4.74
C ARG A 312 -11.27 23.54 3.80
N ARG A 313 -12.04 23.33 2.73
CA ARG A 313 -11.78 22.31 1.70
C ARG A 313 -11.87 22.91 0.31
N GLY A 314 -11.05 22.40 -0.61
CA GLY A 314 -11.11 22.66 -2.05
C GLY A 314 -11.26 21.37 -2.83
N GLU A 315 -11.62 21.50 -4.10
CA GLU A 315 -11.89 20.38 -5.00
C GLU A 315 -10.74 20.21 -6.00
N LEU A 316 -10.35 18.96 -6.28
CA LEU A 316 -9.18 18.62 -7.06
C LEU A 316 -9.49 17.47 -8.04
N GLN A 317 -9.10 17.64 -9.29
CA GLN A 317 -9.03 16.61 -10.33
C GLN A 317 -7.58 16.14 -10.48
N TYR A 318 -7.31 14.83 -10.53
CA TYR A 318 -5.94 14.31 -10.67
C TYR A 318 -5.37 14.60 -12.07
N GLY A 319 -6.23 14.56 -13.08
CA GLY A 319 -5.86 14.76 -14.48
C GLY A 319 -4.86 13.69 -14.96
N SER A 320 -4.06 14.04 -15.97
CA SER A 320 -3.19 13.08 -16.68
C SER A 320 -1.71 13.13 -16.30
N ASN A 321 -1.32 14.01 -15.36
CA ASN A 321 0.10 14.31 -15.10
C ASN A 321 0.48 14.57 -13.63
N HIS A 322 -0.45 14.47 -12.67
CA HIS A 322 -0.12 14.67 -11.27
C HIS A 322 -0.93 13.75 -10.35
N GLY A 323 -0.41 13.55 -9.14
CA GLY A 323 -1.11 12.95 -8.02
C GLY A 323 -1.13 13.90 -6.83
N VAL A 324 -1.91 13.51 -5.82
CA VAL A 324 -1.96 14.16 -4.52
C VAL A 324 -1.31 13.25 -3.49
N LEU A 325 -0.43 13.83 -2.69
CA LEU A 325 0.07 13.22 -1.48
C LEU A 325 -0.74 13.76 -0.30
N VAL A 326 -1.39 12.87 0.44
CA VAL A 326 -2.02 13.18 1.73
C VAL A 326 -1.20 12.50 2.82
N GLY A 327 -0.44 13.29 3.58
CA GLY A 327 0.32 12.82 4.74
C GLY A 327 -0.35 13.18 6.06
N ASP A 328 0.35 12.95 7.16
CA ASP A 328 -0.02 13.27 8.55
C ASP A 328 -0.92 14.51 8.69
N GLY A 329 -2.10 14.32 9.30
CA GLY A 329 -3.09 15.38 9.52
C GLY A 329 -3.80 15.90 8.27
N THR A 330 -3.50 15.42 7.05
CA THR A 330 -4.11 15.94 5.81
C THR A 330 -5.52 15.42 5.60
N ARG A 331 -6.50 16.31 5.77
CA ARG A 331 -7.91 15.96 5.59
C ARG A 331 -8.28 15.83 4.13
N HIS A 332 -8.83 14.68 3.75
CA HIS A 332 -9.27 14.43 2.39
C HIS A 332 -10.53 13.56 2.34
N GLY A 333 -11.12 13.42 1.15
CA GLY A 333 -12.27 12.56 0.93
C GLY A 333 -12.76 12.61 -0.51
N THR A 334 -13.30 11.51 -1.02
CA THR A 334 -13.74 11.41 -2.42
C THR A 334 -14.81 12.44 -2.79
N LYS A 335 -14.68 13.10 -3.94
CA LYS A 335 -15.64 14.08 -4.43
C LYS A 335 -16.92 13.39 -4.94
N GLU A 336 -18.07 14.02 -4.71
CA GLU A 336 -19.38 13.53 -5.18
C GLU A 336 -19.42 13.33 -6.70
N CYS A 337 -20.05 12.26 -7.17
CA CYS A 337 -20.16 11.91 -8.59
C CYS A 337 -21.34 10.94 -8.85
N ASP A 338 -21.78 10.85 -10.12
CA ASP A 338 -22.64 9.77 -10.60
C ASP A 338 -22.36 9.51 -12.10
N HIS A 339 -21.73 8.38 -12.42
CA HIS A 339 -21.37 7.96 -13.78
C HIS A 339 -22.23 6.79 -14.30
N ARG A 340 -23.24 6.38 -13.52
CA ARG A 340 -24.04 5.16 -13.79
C ARG A 340 -24.84 5.23 -15.09
N SER A 341 -25.18 6.43 -15.55
CA SER A 341 -25.86 6.68 -16.83
C SER A 341 -25.06 6.20 -18.03
N HIS A 342 -23.72 6.20 -17.95
CA HIS A 342 -22.81 5.83 -19.02
C HIS A 342 -22.13 4.47 -18.79
N ARG A 343 -22.36 3.85 -17.63
CA ARG A 343 -21.69 2.64 -17.13
C ARG A 343 -20.16 2.75 -17.02
N GLU A 344 -19.65 3.96 -16.93
CA GLU A 344 -18.22 4.24 -16.70
C GLU A 344 -17.85 4.08 -15.21
N VAL A 345 -16.55 4.01 -14.93
CA VAL A 345 -16.00 3.82 -13.58
C VAL A 345 -14.85 4.80 -13.38
N ARG A 346 -14.81 5.53 -12.26
CA ARG A 346 -13.62 6.28 -11.83
C ARG A 346 -12.72 5.35 -11.02
N VAL A 347 -11.46 5.21 -11.42
CA VAL A 347 -10.45 4.36 -10.79
C VAL A 347 -9.23 5.20 -10.41
N THR A 348 -9.03 5.34 -9.09
CA THR A 348 -7.88 5.98 -8.48
C THR A 348 -6.89 4.91 -8.02
N CYS A 349 -5.61 5.04 -8.36
CA CYS A 349 -4.52 4.29 -7.74
C CYS A 349 -4.17 4.94 -6.40
N THR A 350 -4.01 4.12 -5.36
CA THR A 350 -3.56 4.52 -4.03
C THR A 350 -2.28 3.76 -3.68
N VAL A 351 -1.27 4.48 -3.20
CA VAL A 351 0.04 3.93 -2.85
C VAL A 351 0.41 4.44 -1.47
N TYR A 352 0.46 3.55 -0.49
CA TYR A 352 0.79 3.87 0.90
C TYR A 352 2.32 3.91 1.05
N LEU A 353 2.86 4.96 1.66
CA LEU A 353 4.28 5.31 1.70
C LEU A 353 4.71 5.64 3.13
N ALA A 354 5.84 5.10 3.58
CA ALA A 354 6.30 5.31 4.96
C ALA A 354 7.83 5.40 5.14
N ASP A 355 8.27 6.36 5.96
CA ASP A 355 9.61 6.46 6.54
C ASP A 355 9.58 5.97 8.00
N VAL A 356 9.86 4.68 8.18
CA VAL A 356 9.60 3.97 9.44
C VAL A 356 10.68 4.29 10.48
N THR A 357 10.27 4.68 11.68
CA THR A 357 11.10 4.87 12.87
C THR A 357 10.61 3.95 14.00
N ASP A 358 11.42 3.77 15.05
CA ASP A 358 10.98 3.06 16.25
C ASP A 358 9.74 3.72 16.91
N ASP A 359 9.61 5.04 16.78
CA ASP A 359 8.54 5.84 17.38
C ASP A 359 7.19 5.74 16.61
N ASN A 360 7.22 5.62 15.27
CA ASN A 360 5.99 5.61 14.44
C ASN A 360 5.55 4.20 13.97
N LEU A 361 6.41 3.19 14.07
CA LEU A 361 6.15 1.83 13.55
C LEU A 361 4.81 1.25 14.02
N ALA A 362 4.49 1.40 15.30
CA ALA A 362 3.28 0.82 15.90
C ALA A 362 1.98 1.52 15.44
N VAL A 363 2.07 2.75 14.92
CA VAL A 363 0.94 3.45 14.29
C VAL A 363 0.81 2.99 12.84
N ILE A 364 1.91 3.04 12.08
CA ILE A 364 1.92 2.70 10.64
C ILE A 364 1.47 1.25 10.40
N ALA A 365 1.98 0.28 11.16
CA ALA A 365 1.58 -1.13 11.06
C ALA A 365 0.31 -1.49 11.88
N GLY A 366 -0.27 -0.52 12.57
CA GLY A 366 -1.55 -0.65 13.29
C GLY A 366 -2.75 -0.15 12.50
N ASP A 367 -2.53 0.75 11.54
CA ASP A 367 -3.55 1.49 10.79
C ASP A 367 -3.46 1.17 9.28
N SER A 368 -3.81 -0.07 8.90
CA SER A 368 -3.97 -0.45 7.50
C SER A 368 -5.45 -0.45 7.11
N THR A 369 -5.80 0.38 6.13
CA THR A 369 -7.09 0.36 5.42
C THR A 369 -7.17 -0.77 4.39
N SER A 370 -6.21 -1.69 4.42
CA SER A 370 -5.96 -2.74 3.43
C SER A 370 -5.60 -4.03 4.13
N ILE A 371 -6.08 -5.16 3.60
CA ILE A 371 -5.80 -6.50 4.14
C ILE A 371 -4.31 -6.84 4.13
N PHE A 372 -3.54 -6.33 3.16
CA PHE A 372 -2.08 -6.49 3.11
C PHE A 372 -1.37 -5.12 3.17
N PRO A 373 -0.38 -4.93 4.07
CA PRO A 373 0.03 -5.89 5.10
C PRO A 373 -1.04 -6.09 6.18
N PRO A 374 -1.14 -7.29 6.77
CA PRO A 374 -2.02 -7.55 7.91
C PRO A 374 -1.50 -6.85 9.17
N THR A 375 -2.41 -6.36 10.02
CA THR A 375 -2.06 -5.61 11.24
C THR A 375 -1.57 -6.48 12.40
N GLY A 376 -1.09 -5.84 13.46
CA GLY A 376 -0.64 -6.50 14.70
C GLY A 376 0.85 -6.86 14.70
N ASP A 377 1.26 -7.74 15.62
CA ASP A 377 2.68 -8.05 15.88
C ASP A 377 3.45 -8.46 14.59
N VAL A 378 2.81 -9.23 13.71
CA VAL A 378 3.38 -9.69 12.43
C VAL A 378 3.45 -8.58 11.35
N GLY A 379 2.50 -7.65 11.35
CA GLY A 379 2.54 -6.44 10.52
C GLY A 379 3.68 -5.50 10.95
N VAL A 380 3.81 -5.30 12.26
CA VAL A 380 4.91 -4.55 12.90
C VAL A 380 6.26 -5.14 12.49
N GLU A 381 6.42 -6.47 12.52
CA GLU A 381 7.64 -7.12 12.03
C GLU A 381 7.84 -6.98 10.51
N TRP A 382 6.79 -7.12 9.70
CA TRP A 382 6.89 -7.01 8.24
C TRP A 382 7.26 -5.60 7.78
N THR A 383 6.51 -4.56 8.19
CA THR A 383 6.77 -3.15 7.82
C THR A 383 8.17 -2.71 8.28
N TRP A 384 8.65 -3.21 9.42
CA TRP A 384 10.03 -3.00 9.86
C TRP A 384 11.09 -3.60 8.91
N THR A 385 10.79 -4.73 8.26
CA THR A 385 11.69 -5.35 7.26
C THR A 385 11.76 -4.58 5.94
N GLN A 386 10.74 -3.75 5.63
CA GLN A 386 10.67 -2.89 4.44
C GLN A 386 11.42 -1.56 4.59
N ARG A 387 11.78 -1.14 5.82
CA ARG A 387 12.38 0.17 6.10
C ARG A 387 13.59 0.48 5.22
N GLY A 388 13.44 1.49 4.37
CA GLY A 388 14.44 1.99 3.41
C GLY A 388 14.73 1.10 2.21
N ARG A 389 13.76 0.28 1.80
CA ARG A 389 13.85 -0.60 0.64
C ARG A 389 13.73 0.12 -0.71
N HIS A 390 12.91 1.17 -0.85
CA HIS A 390 12.61 1.78 -2.16
C HIS A 390 13.24 3.16 -2.38
N TRP A 391 13.66 3.87 -1.32
CA TRP A 391 14.43 5.10 -1.42
C TRP A 391 15.22 5.39 -0.11
N ASN A 392 16.33 6.12 -0.23
CA ASN A 392 17.14 6.61 0.89
C ASN A 392 17.79 7.96 0.56
N LYS A 393 17.83 8.90 1.53
CA LYS A 393 18.38 10.26 1.33
C LYS A 393 19.86 10.30 0.95
N ASN A 394 20.64 9.28 1.29
CA ASN A 394 22.08 9.23 1.05
C ASN A 394 22.43 8.70 -0.38
N GLY A 395 21.40 8.46 -1.21
CA GLY A 395 21.49 7.48 -2.29
C GLY A 395 21.36 6.07 -1.73
N GLY A 396 20.85 5.14 -2.54
CA GLY A 396 20.49 3.81 -2.07
C GLY A 396 19.64 3.06 -3.08
N PRO A 397 18.83 2.08 -2.63
CA PRO A 397 18.00 1.28 -3.52
C PRO A 397 16.87 2.10 -4.15
N SER A 398 16.34 1.55 -5.24
CA SER A 398 15.22 2.04 -6.03
C SER A 398 14.32 0.84 -6.37
N LEU A 399 13.07 1.08 -6.76
CA LEU A 399 12.14 0.02 -7.21
C LEU A 399 12.70 -0.78 -8.41
N MET A 400 13.54 -0.17 -9.25
CA MET A 400 14.20 -0.84 -10.37
C MET A 400 15.37 -1.75 -9.97
N GLU A 401 16.13 -1.37 -8.94
CA GLU A 401 17.32 -2.10 -8.45
C GLU A 401 17.06 -2.79 -7.10
N ASP A 402 15.78 -2.97 -6.76
CA ASP A 402 15.29 -3.49 -5.49
C ASP A 402 15.80 -4.91 -5.21
N VAL A 403 16.24 -5.14 -3.96
CA VAL A 403 16.76 -6.42 -3.45
C VAL A 403 15.78 -7.13 -2.51
N GLY A 404 14.56 -6.59 -2.39
CA GLY A 404 13.52 -7.08 -1.50
C GLY A 404 13.66 -6.59 -0.06
N ARG A 405 12.66 -6.92 0.75
CA ARG A 405 12.73 -6.75 2.21
C ARG A 405 13.85 -7.59 2.82
N LYS A 406 14.13 -7.30 4.09
CA LYS A 406 15.01 -8.13 4.93
C LYS A 406 14.38 -9.51 5.17
N SER A 407 15.19 -10.41 5.72
CA SER A 407 14.74 -11.72 6.19
C SER A 407 13.62 -11.56 7.22
N PHE A 408 12.56 -12.33 7.04
CA PHE A 408 11.31 -12.26 7.80
C PHE A 408 10.70 -13.66 7.84
N TYR A 409 10.11 -14.04 8.97
CA TYR A 409 9.72 -15.42 9.23
C TYR A 409 8.33 -15.50 9.86
N VAL A 410 7.44 -16.21 9.19
CA VAL A 410 6.02 -16.33 9.58
C VAL A 410 5.70 -17.79 9.87
N GLN A 411 4.83 -18.01 10.86
CA GLN A 411 4.18 -19.28 11.17
C GLN A 411 2.66 -19.08 11.08
N ASP A 412 1.93 -20.19 11.07
CA ASP A 412 0.50 -20.17 11.39
C ASP A 412 0.35 -20.16 12.91
N ASP A 413 -0.56 -19.37 13.46
CA ASP A 413 -0.84 -19.34 14.92
C ASP A 413 -1.49 -20.66 15.38
N ASN A 414 -2.40 -21.21 14.56
CA ASN A 414 -3.13 -22.45 14.84
C ASN A 414 -2.57 -23.63 14.03
N VAL A 415 -1.30 -23.98 14.31
CA VAL A 415 -0.56 -25.06 13.61
C VAL A 415 -1.29 -26.40 13.68
N GLY A 416 -1.91 -26.79 12.56
CA GLY A 416 -2.64 -28.06 12.40
C GLY A 416 -4.15 -27.89 12.13
N GLU A 417 -4.69 -26.68 12.28
CA GLU A 417 -6.10 -26.36 11.97
C GLU A 417 -6.22 -25.56 10.65
N CYS A 418 -5.09 -25.17 10.05
CA CYS A 418 -5.03 -24.46 8.78
C CYS A 418 -5.11 -25.39 7.55
N GLU A 419 -6.16 -25.23 6.75
CA GLU A 419 -6.40 -25.90 5.47
C GLU A 419 -6.35 -24.90 4.30
N LYS A 420 -5.56 -25.22 3.24
CA LYS A 420 -5.24 -24.25 2.17
C LYS A 420 -6.43 -23.91 1.25
N ASP A 421 -7.44 -24.77 1.13
CA ASP A 421 -8.64 -24.47 0.33
C ASP A 421 -9.67 -23.61 1.06
N ILE A 422 -9.49 -23.31 2.36
CA ILE A 422 -10.29 -22.34 3.11
C ILE A 422 -9.79 -20.90 2.86
N CYS A 423 -8.48 -20.73 2.63
CA CYS A 423 -7.78 -19.44 2.49
C CYS A 423 -8.29 -18.46 1.41
N LEU A 424 -9.22 -18.88 0.54
CA LEU A 424 -9.88 -18.08 -0.50
C LEU A 424 -11.39 -18.39 -0.62
N ALA A 425 -11.95 -19.23 0.26
CA ALA A 425 -13.27 -19.81 0.08
C ALA A 425 -14.32 -19.20 1.01
N VAL A 426 -15.31 -18.55 0.42
CA VAL A 426 -16.52 -18.02 1.09
C VAL A 426 -17.48 -19.18 1.45
N LYS A 427 -17.00 -20.13 2.28
CA LYS A 427 -17.75 -21.34 2.67
C LYS A 427 -18.68 -21.10 3.86
N ASP A 428 -18.31 -20.20 4.76
CA ASP A 428 -19.13 -19.71 5.87
C ASP A 428 -19.13 -18.18 5.83
N GLU A 429 -20.25 -17.55 6.19
CA GLU A 429 -20.56 -16.13 5.92
C GLU A 429 -19.87 -15.13 6.88
N ASN A 430 -18.77 -15.52 7.52
CA ASN A 430 -17.95 -14.64 8.35
C ASN A 430 -16.47 -15.06 8.26
N ASP A 431 -15.59 -14.07 8.13
CA ASP A 431 -14.25 -14.06 8.73
C ASP A 431 -13.11 -14.85 8.04
N ILE A 432 -13.09 -14.83 6.70
CA ILE A 432 -11.89 -15.20 5.92
C ILE A 432 -10.68 -14.31 6.28
N GLY A 433 -10.93 -13.10 6.81
CA GLY A 433 -9.92 -12.16 7.31
C GLY A 433 -9.15 -12.68 8.52
N GLU A 434 -9.82 -12.94 9.66
CA GLU A 434 -9.17 -13.51 10.86
C GLU A 434 -8.55 -14.88 10.50
N TYR A 435 -9.18 -15.71 9.65
CA TYR A 435 -8.60 -16.98 9.21
C TYR A 435 -7.30 -16.84 8.41
N ARG A 436 -7.21 -15.94 7.42
CA ARG A 436 -5.94 -15.69 6.69
C ARG A 436 -4.87 -15.11 7.61
N ASN A 437 -5.26 -14.43 8.69
CA ASN A 437 -4.33 -13.89 9.68
C ASN A 437 -3.86 -14.95 10.71
N GLU A 438 -4.71 -15.90 11.10
CA GLU A 438 -4.27 -17.05 11.92
C GLU A 438 -3.47 -18.08 11.09
N CYS A 439 -3.68 -18.15 9.77
CA CYS A 439 -3.09 -19.14 8.86
C CYS A 439 -2.19 -18.53 7.77
N MET A 440 -1.46 -17.45 8.08
CA MET A 440 -0.69 -16.65 7.11
C MET A 440 0.32 -17.44 6.26
N ARG A 441 0.92 -18.49 6.81
CA ARG A 441 1.93 -19.30 6.12
C ARG A 441 1.26 -20.37 5.24
N THR A 442 0.20 -21.01 5.73
CA THR A 442 -0.59 -21.98 4.95
C THR A 442 -1.38 -21.31 3.82
N CYS A 443 -1.86 -20.09 4.05
CA CYS A 443 -2.53 -19.24 3.07
C CYS A 443 -1.58 -18.44 2.15
N GLU A 444 -0.27 -18.60 2.31
CA GLU A 444 0.79 -17.95 1.51
C GLU A 444 0.67 -16.42 1.44
N VAL A 445 0.18 -15.80 2.53
CA VAL A 445 0.07 -14.33 2.69
C VAL A 445 1.44 -13.67 2.59
N PHE A 446 2.48 -14.33 3.10
CA PHE A 446 3.87 -13.92 2.97
C PHE A 446 4.71 -15.02 2.29
N MET A 447 5.75 -14.61 1.57
CA MET A 447 6.66 -15.52 0.88
C MET A 447 7.76 -16.02 1.82
N ASP A 448 7.84 -17.35 1.99
CA ASP A 448 8.96 -18.02 2.67
C ASP A 448 10.32 -17.54 2.12
N ASP A 449 11.26 -17.19 3.00
CA ASP A 449 12.55 -16.60 2.63
C ASP A 449 13.38 -17.45 1.65
N ARG A 450 13.15 -18.76 1.56
CA ARG A 450 13.81 -19.64 0.56
C ARG A 450 13.28 -19.38 -0.86
N ALA A 451 12.03 -18.92 -1.00
CA ALA A 451 11.41 -18.50 -2.25
C ALA A 451 11.53 -16.99 -2.49
N TYR A 452 11.53 -16.18 -1.42
CA TYR A 452 11.69 -14.72 -1.50
C TYR A 452 13.14 -14.27 -1.71
N ARG A 453 14.12 -15.03 -1.20
CA ARG A 453 15.56 -14.78 -1.33
C ARG A 453 15.96 -13.32 -0.97
N PRO A 454 15.81 -12.90 0.31
CA PRO A 454 16.16 -11.56 0.76
C PRO A 454 17.58 -11.14 0.35
N GLY A 455 17.74 -9.90 -0.13
CA GLY A 455 19.03 -9.36 -0.56
C GLY A 455 19.42 -9.72 -2.01
N GLU A 456 18.66 -10.58 -2.69
CA GLU A 456 18.79 -10.79 -4.13
C GLU A 456 17.84 -9.88 -4.92
N ARG A 457 18.28 -9.42 -6.10
CA ARG A 457 17.52 -8.50 -6.96
C ARG A 457 16.16 -9.09 -7.30
N ARG A 458 15.08 -8.32 -7.14
CA ARG A 458 13.71 -8.77 -7.45
C ARG A 458 13.57 -9.27 -8.88
N HIS A 459 14.33 -8.72 -9.84
CA HIS A 459 14.34 -9.21 -11.22
C HIS A 459 14.95 -10.62 -11.40
N ASP A 460 15.97 -10.98 -10.62
CA ASP A 460 16.57 -12.33 -10.65
C ASP A 460 15.70 -13.38 -9.92
N VAL A 461 14.86 -12.95 -8.97
CA VAL A 461 14.01 -13.82 -8.13
C VAL A 461 12.59 -13.99 -8.69
N LEU A 462 12.04 -12.96 -9.33
CA LEU A 462 10.64 -12.92 -9.78
C LEU A 462 10.48 -12.97 -11.31
N GLY A 463 11.56 -12.79 -12.08
CA GLY A 463 11.58 -12.90 -13.54
C GLY A 463 10.92 -11.71 -14.24
N TYR A 464 11.73 -10.71 -14.61
CA TYR A 464 11.30 -9.50 -15.33
C TYR A 464 11.63 -9.61 -16.84
#